data_AF-A0A937Y0Q9-F1
#
_entry.id   AF-A0A937Y0Q9-F1
#
_cell.length_a   1.000
_cell.length_b   1.000
_cell.length_c   1.000
_cell.angle_alpha   90.00
_cell.angle_beta   90.00
_cell.angle_gamma   90.00
#
_symmetry.space_group_name_H-M   'P 1'
#
loop_
_entity.id
_entity.type
_entity.pdbx_description
1 polymer ?
#
loop_
_entity_poly.entity_id
_entity_poly.type
_entity_poly.pdbx_seq_one_letter_code
_entity_poly.pdbx_strand_id
1 'polypeptide(L)'
;MLRLDCSAVLARMLAEPRITVSGVALADDLRLLRNQFPFEPQSVTDLELVARGHGLKQTGVRNLAGIFLGARITKGAKTTNWSAPRLTPQQIAYAATDAWICRELYLRFEEFGLIGP
;
A
#
# COMPACT_ATOMS: atom_id res chain seq x y z
N MET A 1 -11.66 -0.68 -26.29
CA MET A 1 -10.48 -1.10 -25.49
C MET A 1 -10.98 -2.13 -24.50
N LEU A 2 -10.59 -3.41 -24.62
CA LEU A 2 -10.97 -4.42 -23.63
C LEU A 2 -10.34 -4.03 -22.29
N ARG A 3 -11.18 -3.78 -21.28
CA ARG A 3 -10.72 -3.69 -19.89
C ARG A 3 -10.30 -5.10 -19.48
N LEU A 4 -9.05 -5.27 -19.08
CA LEU A 4 -8.62 -6.51 -18.45
C LEU A 4 -9.35 -6.64 -17.12
N ASP A 5 -10.20 -7.63 -16.98
CA ASP A 5 -10.79 -7.98 -15.68
C ASP A 5 -9.79 -8.83 -14.91
N CYS A 6 -9.24 -8.26 -13.83
CA CYS A 6 -8.31 -8.93 -12.92
C CYS A 6 -8.96 -9.30 -11.58
N SER A 7 -10.28 -9.12 -11.42
CA SER A 7 -10.98 -9.26 -10.14
C SER A 7 -10.80 -10.65 -9.53
N ALA A 8 -10.93 -11.71 -10.33
CA ALA A 8 -10.75 -13.09 -9.86
C ALA A 8 -9.30 -13.39 -9.44
N VAL A 9 -8.31 -12.83 -10.14
CA VAL A 9 -6.89 -13.00 -9.81
C VAL A 9 -6.56 -12.24 -8.53
N LEU A 10 -7.01 -10.99 -8.41
CA LEU A 10 -6.81 -10.17 -7.22
C LEU A 10 -7.50 -10.79 -6.00
N ALA A 11 -8.76 -11.23 -6.12
CA ALA A 11 -9.48 -11.87 -5.01
C ALA A 11 -8.73 -13.11 -4.49
N ARG A 12 -8.20 -13.95 -5.39
CA ARG A 12 -7.38 -15.12 -5.01
C ARG A 12 -6.08 -14.72 -4.34
N MET A 13 -5.38 -13.70 -4.83
CA MET A 13 -4.13 -13.23 -4.23
C MET A 13 -4.35 -12.63 -2.84
N LEU A 14 -5.39 -11.80 -2.68
CA LEU A 14 -5.73 -11.17 -1.41
C LEU A 14 -6.18 -12.19 -0.35
N ALA A 15 -6.78 -13.30 -0.79
CA ALA A 15 -7.23 -14.40 0.07
C ALA A 15 -6.18 -15.50 0.29
N GLU A 16 -4.94 -15.34 -0.19
CA GLU A 16 -3.86 -16.32 0.02
C GLU A 16 -3.05 -15.96 1.28
N PRO A 17 -3.07 -16.78 2.34
CA PRO A 17 -2.38 -16.47 3.61
C PRO A 17 -0.85 -16.36 3.46
N ARG A 18 -0.26 -16.97 2.41
CA ARG A 18 1.19 -16.87 2.13
C ARG A 18 1.59 -15.57 1.43
N ILE A 19 0.63 -14.74 1.02
CA ILE A 19 0.88 -13.46 0.36
C ILE A 19 0.48 -12.35 1.32
N THR A 20 1.47 -11.68 1.91
CA THR A 20 1.21 -10.52 2.76
C THR A 20 0.96 -9.27 1.92
N VAL A 21 -0.19 -8.64 2.15
CA VAL A 21 -0.57 -7.35 1.57
C VAL A 21 -0.19 -6.26 2.57
N SER A 22 0.82 -5.47 2.25
CA SER A 22 1.26 -4.36 3.11
C SER A 22 0.93 -3.00 2.51
N GLY A 23 0.71 -2.03 3.40
CA GLY A 23 0.38 -0.65 3.03
C GLY A 23 0.21 0.22 4.26
N VAL A 24 -0.09 1.49 4.06
CA VAL A 24 -0.31 2.46 5.14
C VAL A 24 -1.74 2.98 5.04
N ALA A 25 -2.52 2.85 6.11
CA ALA A 25 -3.91 3.29 6.18
C ALA A 25 -4.84 2.55 5.19
N LEU A 26 -4.71 1.21 5.13
CA LEU A 26 -5.37 0.35 4.14
C LEU A 26 -6.88 0.17 4.33
N ALA A 27 -7.43 0.61 5.47
CA ALA A 27 -8.82 0.36 5.83
C ALA A 27 -9.82 0.82 4.75
N ASP A 28 -9.63 2.04 4.21
CA ASP A 28 -10.49 2.57 3.16
C ASP A 28 -10.23 1.90 1.80
N ASP A 29 -8.99 1.58 1.48
CA ASP A 29 -8.64 0.89 0.22
C ASP A 29 -9.31 -0.48 0.14
N LEU A 30 -9.24 -1.26 1.21
CA LEU A 30 -9.88 -2.58 1.29
C LEU A 30 -11.40 -2.48 1.23
N ARG A 31 -11.99 -1.48 1.91
CA ARG A 31 -13.43 -1.22 1.85
C ARG A 31 -13.88 -0.87 0.43
N LEU A 32 -13.15 0.01 -0.25
CA LEU A 32 -13.47 0.39 -1.63
C LEU A 32 -13.28 -0.77 -2.61
N LEU A 33 -12.27 -1.60 -2.41
CA LEU A 33 -12.02 -2.77 -3.25
C LEU A 33 -13.12 -3.83 -3.09
N ARG A 34 -13.61 -4.05 -1.86
CA ARG A 34 -14.74 -4.97 -1.59
C ARG A 34 -16.03 -4.55 -2.29
N ASN A 35 -16.20 -3.25 -2.57
CA ASN A 35 -17.33 -2.76 -3.36
C ASN A 35 -17.21 -3.10 -4.86
N GLN A 36 -16.01 -3.45 -5.34
CA GLN A 36 -15.79 -3.83 -6.75
C GLN A 36 -15.98 -5.33 -6.96
N PHE A 37 -15.51 -6.16 -6.01
CA PHE A 37 -15.67 -7.61 -6.06
C PHE A 37 -15.52 -8.22 -4.66
N PRO A 38 -16.15 -9.38 -4.37
CA PRO A 38 -16.04 -10.04 -3.07
C PRO A 38 -14.67 -10.71 -2.89
N PHE A 39 -14.07 -10.53 -1.71
CA PHE A 39 -12.89 -11.25 -1.25
C PHE A 39 -12.79 -11.15 0.28
N GLU A 40 -12.12 -12.12 0.90
CA GLU A 40 -11.75 -12.06 2.32
C GLU A 40 -10.23 -12.03 2.45
N PRO A 41 -9.63 -10.90 2.87
CA PRO A 41 -8.19 -10.79 3.00
C PRO A 41 -7.67 -11.71 4.12
N GLN A 42 -6.65 -12.52 3.82
CA GLN A 42 -6.09 -13.46 4.80
C GLN A 42 -4.80 -12.97 5.46
N SER A 43 -4.03 -12.11 4.79
CA SER A 43 -2.78 -11.57 5.33
C SER A 43 -2.62 -10.11 4.92
N VAL A 44 -3.02 -9.20 5.83
CA VAL A 44 -2.91 -7.75 5.64
C VAL A 44 -2.13 -7.15 6.79
N THR A 45 -1.13 -6.35 6.45
CA THR A 45 -0.32 -5.60 7.42
C THR A 45 -0.46 -4.11 7.17
N ASP A 46 -1.25 -3.44 8.01
CA ASP A 46 -1.34 -1.98 8.02
C ASP A 46 -0.17 -1.39 8.82
N LEU A 47 0.82 -0.88 8.09
CA LEU A 47 2.04 -0.30 8.64
C LEU A 47 1.76 0.97 9.46
N GLU A 48 0.63 1.65 9.21
CA GLU A 48 0.22 2.77 10.05
C GLU A 48 -0.10 2.31 11.47
N LEU A 49 -0.90 1.23 11.57
CA LEU A 49 -1.30 0.67 12.86
C LEU A 49 -0.11 0.09 13.62
N VAL A 50 0.80 -0.59 12.91
CA VAL A 50 2.05 -1.10 13.50
C VAL A 50 2.89 0.04 14.07
N ALA A 51 3.11 1.11 13.30
CA ALA A 51 3.88 2.26 13.75
C ALA A 51 3.21 2.98 14.94
N ARG A 52 1.88 3.16 14.92
CA ARG A 52 1.12 3.74 16.04
C ARG A 52 1.23 2.88 17.29
N GLY A 53 1.16 1.56 17.17
CA GLY A 53 1.32 0.61 18.28
C GLY A 53 2.68 0.75 18.98
N HIS A 54 3.71 1.18 18.25
CA HIS A 54 5.05 1.46 18.77
C HIS A 54 5.26 2.93 19.17
N GLY A 55 4.19 3.73 19.28
CA GLY A 55 4.24 5.10 19.79
C GLY A 55 4.62 6.17 18.76
N LEU A 56 4.73 5.84 17.47
CA LEU A 56 4.96 6.85 16.44
C LEU A 56 3.70 7.68 16.22
N LYS A 57 3.86 9.02 16.26
CA LYS A 57 2.76 9.98 16.01
C LYS A 57 2.57 10.30 14.53
N GLN A 58 3.64 10.17 13.73
CA GLN A 58 3.68 10.60 12.33
C GLN A 58 3.79 9.36 11.44
N THR A 59 2.64 8.82 11.02
CA THR A 59 2.54 7.47 10.45
C THR A 59 2.17 7.41 8.97
N GLY A 60 2.05 8.56 8.30
CA GLY A 60 1.90 8.56 6.84
C GLY A 60 3.13 8.00 6.12
N VAL A 61 2.93 7.36 4.97
CA VAL A 61 3.97 6.74 4.11
C VAL A 61 5.25 7.55 4.04
N ARG A 62 5.10 8.86 3.83
CA ARG A 62 6.21 9.79 3.66
C ARG A 62 7.06 10.01 4.91
N ASN A 63 6.41 10.05 6.07
CA ASN A 63 7.09 10.18 7.35
C ASN A 63 7.79 8.86 7.70
N LEU A 64 7.09 7.74 7.54
CA LEU A 64 7.68 6.42 7.75
C LEU A 64 8.87 6.18 6.81
N ALA A 65 8.76 6.52 5.53
CA ALA A 65 9.87 6.43 4.57
C ALA A 65 11.07 7.28 4.99
N GLY A 66 10.85 8.49 5.51
CA GLY A 66 11.91 9.34 6.04
C GLY A 66 12.59 8.73 7.27
N ILE A 67 11.80 8.20 8.21
CA ILE A 67 12.29 7.64 9.48
C ILE A 67 13.05 6.33 9.25
N PHE A 68 12.47 5.42 8.49
CA PHE A 68 12.96 4.03 8.40
C PHE A 68 13.84 3.77 7.20
N LEU A 69 13.65 4.50 6.09
CA LEU A 69 14.39 4.28 4.84
C LEU A 69 15.37 5.42 4.53
N GLY A 70 15.36 6.52 5.29
CA GLY A 70 16.09 7.74 4.94
C GLY A 70 15.64 8.37 3.61
N ALA A 71 14.47 7.96 3.10
CA ALA A 71 14.00 8.32 1.77
C ALA A 71 13.13 9.58 1.82
N ARG A 72 13.31 10.47 0.85
CA ARG A 72 12.47 11.66 0.67
C ARG A 72 11.52 11.46 -0.50
N ILE A 73 10.25 11.20 -0.19
CA ILE A 73 9.18 11.22 -1.20
C ILE A 73 8.82 12.68 -1.48
N THR A 74 8.61 13.05 -2.75
CA THR A 74 8.21 14.41 -3.17
C THR A 74 6.67 14.56 -3.14
N LYS A 75 6.16 15.81 -3.08
CA LYS A 75 4.70 16.05 -3.10
C LYS A 75 4.31 15.96 -4.57
N GLY A 76 3.38 15.10 -4.95
CA GLY A 76 2.94 15.06 -6.33
C GLY A 76 1.88 14.01 -6.63
N ALA A 77 1.12 14.22 -7.71
CA ALA A 77 0.14 13.34 -8.34
C ALA A 77 -1.10 12.87 -7.53
N LYS A 78 -1.10 12.89 -6.19
CA LYS A 78 -2.24 12.39 -5.38
C LYS A 78 -3.60 12.94 -5.84
N THR A 79 -3.68 14.24 -6.12
CA THR A 79 -4.93 14.95 -6.49
C THR A 79 -4.99 15.32 -7.98
N THR A 80 -4.53 14.42 -8.86
CA THR A 80 -4.62 14.59 -10.33
C THR A 80 -5.80 13.80 -10.90
N ASN A 81 -6.11 13.98 -12.19
CA ASN A 81 -7.14 13.17 -12.84
C ASN A 81 -6.65 11.73 -13.07
N TRP A 82 -6.95 10.83 -12.13
CA TRP A 82 -6.64 9.40 -12.21
C TRP A 82 -7.59 8.61 -13.12
N SER A 83 -8.69 9.22 -13.56
CA SER A 83 -9.62 8.62 -14.52
C SER A 83 -9.23 8.88 -15.98
N ALA A 84 -8.11 9.58 -16.21
CA ALA A 84 -7.61 9.83 -17.56
C ALA A 84 -7.29 8.51 -18.29
N PRO A 85 -7.61 8.39 -19.59
CA PRO A 85 -7.37 7.16 -20.35
C PRO A 85 -5.88 6.82 -20.51
N ARG A 86 -5.00 7.82 -20.32
CA ARG A 86 -3.54 7.66 -20.27
C ARG A 86 -3.03 8.40 -19.05
N LEU A 87 -2.30 7.70 -18.20
CA LEU A 87 -1.62 8.28 -17.06
C LEU A 87 -0.35 9.00 -17.51
N THR A 88 0.00 10.10 -16.85
CA THR A 88 1.27 10.79 -17.08
C THR A 88 2.43 9.97 -16.49
N PRO A 89 3.67 10.16 -16.97
CA PRO A 89 4.84 9.55 -16.35
C PRO A 89 4.95 9.83 -14.84
N GLN A 90 4.50 11.02 -14.41
CA GLN A 90 4.50 11.44 -13.02
C GLN A 90 3.47 10.67 -12.17
N GLN A 91 2.28 10.40 -12.71
CA GLN A 91 1.26 9.57 -12.05
C GLN A 91 1.74 8.12 -11.92
N ILE A 92 2.33 7.57 -12.98
CA ILE A 92 2.88 6.20 -12.96
C ILE A 92 4.00 6.09 -11.92
N ALA A 93 4.96 7.02 -11.95
CA ALA A 93 6.06 7.05 -10.99
C ALA A 93 5.55 7.20 -9.55
N TYR A 94 4.54 8.03 -9.31
CA TYR A 94 3.93 8.19 -8.00
C TYR A 94 3.31 6.88 -7.49
N ALA A 95 2.45 6.23 -8.30
CA ALA A 95 1.79 4.98 -7.91
C ALA A 95 2.80 3.85 -7.67
N ALA A 96 3.83 3.74 -8.52
CA ALA A 96 4.90 2.77 -8.34
C ALA A 96 5.73 3.05 -7.07
N THR A 97 6.02 4.33 -6.78
CA THR A 97 6.75 4.73 -5.56
C THR A 97 5.97 4.36 -4.31
N ASP A 98 4.67 4.61 -4.28
CA ASP A 98 3.82 4.33 -3.12
C ASP A 98 3.78 2.83 -2.78
N ALA A 99 3.58 1.97 -3.78
CA ALA A 99 3.61 0.52 -3.61
C ALA A 99 5.01 0.00 -3.22
N TRP A 100 6.07 0.49 -3.87
CA TRP A 100 7.43 0.08 -3.57
C TRP A 100 7.85 0.47 -2.15
N ILE A 101 7.58 1.70 -1.72
CA ILE A 101 7.90 2.16 -0.36
C ILE A 101 7.17 1.33 0.69
N CYS A 102 5.89 0.98 0.48
CA CYS A 102 5.16 0.16 1.44
C CYS A 102 5.80 -1.24 1.60
N ARG A 103 6.28 -1.84 0.51
CA ARG A 103 7.05 -3.09 0.57
C ARG A 103 8.35 -2.91 1.36
N GLU A 104 9.14 -1.89 1.05
CA GLU A 104 10.42 -1.66 1.75
C GLU A 104 10.22 -1.34 3.23
N LEU A 105 9.16 -0.61 3.58
CA LEU A 105 8.80 -0.34 4.97
C LEU A 105 8.41 -1.62 5.71
N TYR A 106 7.63 -2.50 5.08
CA TYR A 106 7.30 -3.80 5.66
C TYR A 106 8.57 -4.60 5.99
N LEU A 107 9.48 -4.74 5.02
CA LEU A 107 10.75 -5.45 5.23
C LEU A 107 11.59 -4.81 6.34
N ARG A 108 11.67 -3.48 6.35
CA ARG A 108 12.40 -2.74 7.39
C ARG A 108 11.77 -2.93 8.77
N PHE A 109 10.45 -3.02 8.86
CA PHE A 109 9.75 -3.26 10.11
C PHE A 109 9.99 -4.70 10.61
N GLU A 110 10.06 -5.69 9.72
CA GLU A 110 10.46 -7.06 10.06
C GLU A 110 11.91 -7.08 10.59
N GLU A 111 12.85 -6.42 9.92
CA GLU A 111 14.25 -6.29 10.36
C GLU A 111 14.38 -5.67 11.76
N PHE A 112 13.52 -4.70 12.09
CA PHE A 112 13.46 -4.06 13.41
C PHE A 112 12.61 -4.82 14.44
N GLY A 113 11.98 -5.94 14.07
CA GLY A 113 11.10 -6.71 14.96
C GLY A 113 9.81 -5.99 15.35
N LEU A 114 9.36 -5.02 14.55
CA LEU A 114 8.11 -4.28 14.76
C LEU A 114 6.88 -5.06 14.30
N ILE A 115 7.09 -6.06 13.46
CA ILE A 115 6.09 -7.04 13.03
C ILE A 115 6.67 -8.43 13.32
N GLY A 116 5.79 -9.36 13.68
CA GLY A 116 6.17 -10.74 13.95
C GLY A 116 6.72 -11.45 12.70
N PRO A 117 7.46 -12.56 12.90
CA PRO A 117 7.90 -13.42 11.81
C PRO A 117 6.75 -14.10 11.06
#